data_AF-A0A1E3K7Y4-F1
#
_entry.id   AF-A0A1E3K7Y4-F1
#
_cell.length_a   1.000
_cell.length_b   1.000
_cell.length_c   1.000
_cell.angle_alpha   90.00
_cell.angle_beta   90.00
_cell.angle_gamma   90.00
#
_symmetry.space_group_name_H-M   'P 1'
#
loop_
_entity.id
_entity.type
_entity.pdbx_description
1 polymer ?
#
loop_
_entity_poly.entity_id
_entity_poly.type
_entity_poly.pdbx_seq_one_letter_code
_entity_poly.pdbx_strand_id
1 'polypeptide(L)'
;MDPLSNWTFTQGFIFGQASFLLILLLFVRYIVFSPSDQVDHDAWRKRRLERHASSAAAIKASTSSHTPPPPASLLSKTKYDMSVHAPESADWLNVLLGQVVQGYRNDLLSDGGEEGAKLRVERWLNPKGKQLSWLDPIEVTKISLGSSFPLLSNARIRPADGHGRLASRYQAT
;
A
#
# COMPACT_ATOMS: atom_id res chain seq x y z
N MET A 1 20.10 -10.11 52.89
CA MET A 1 19.12 -9.09 53.35
C MET A 1 18.96 -8.19 52.15
N ASP A 2 17.95 -8.48 51.35
CA ASP A 2 17.87 -7.96 50.00
C ASP A 2 16.77 -6.89 50.00
N PRO A 3 17.08 -5.63 49.68
CA PRO A 3 16.06 -4.60 49.61
C PRO A 3 15.19 -4.86 48.38
N LEU A 4 13.98 -5.38 48.61
CA LEU A 4 12.91 -5.43 47.62
C LEU A 4 12.62 -4.00 47.16
N SER A 5 12.86 -3.75 45.88
CA SER A 5 12.67 -2.46 45.23
C SER A 5 11.21 -2.02 45.32
N ASN A 6 10.91 -1.05 46.19
CA ASN A 6 9.57 -0.46 46.32
C ASN A 6 9.38 0.60 45.23
N TRP A 7 9.00 0.17 44.03
CA TRP A 7 8.56 1.10 42.98
C TRP A 7 7.25 1.74 43.39
N THR A 8 7.24 3.07 43.52
CA THR A 8 6.01 3.81 43.83
C THR A 8 5.20 4.06 42.54
N PHE A 9 3.87 4.10 42.66
CA PHE A 9 2.94 4.32 41.55
C PHE A 9 3.33 5.53 40.67
N THR A 10 3.79 6.61 41.30
CA THR A 10 4.22 7.84 40.61
C THR A 10 5.44 7.61 39.71
N GLN A 11 6.37 6.72 40.10
CA GLN A 11 7.53 6.36 39.26
C GLN A 11 7.09 5.57 38.03
N GLY A 12 6.15 4.62 38.20
CA GLY A 12 5.56 3.90 37.08
C GLY A 12 4.81 4.83 36.12
N PHE A 13 4.08 5.80 36.65
CA PHE A 13 3.36 6.80 35.84
C PHE A 13 4.31 7.72 35.05
N ILE A 14 5.36 8.24 35.69
CA ILE A 14 6.38 9.06 35.03
C ILE A 14 7.11 8.27 33.95
N PHE A 15 7.44 7.00 34.23
CA PHE A 15 8.08 6.12 33.26
C PHE A 15 7.17 5.82 32.06
N GLY A 16 5.87 5.62 32.30
CA GLY A 16 4.86 5.45 31.26
C GLY A 16 4.72 6.70 30.38
N GLN A 17 4.67 7.89 30.97
CA GLN A 17 4.63 9.14 30.21
C GLN A 17 5.91 9.37 29.40
N ALA A 18 7.08 9.09 29.98
CA ALA A 18 8.35 9.19 29.27
C ALA A 18 8.44 8.20 28.11
N SER A 19 7.95 6.96 28.30
CA SER A 19 7.87 5.95 27.24
C SER A 19 6.93 6.38 26.11
N PHE A 20 5.77 6.96 26.45
CA PHE A 20 4.84 7.48 25.46
C PHE A 20 5.44 8.62 24.63
N LEU A 21 6.11 9.58 25.29
CA LEU A 21 6.78 10.69 24.59
C LEU A 21 7.92 10.21 23.72
N LEU A 22 8.70 9.21 24.16
CA LEU A 22 9.74 8.58 23.35
C LEU A 22 9.15 7.96 22.08
N ILE A 23 8.08 7.16 22.21
CA ILE A 23 7.41 6.54 21.06
C ILE A 23 6.83 7.60 20.12
N LEU A 24 6.23 8.67 20.65
CA LEU A 24 5.71 9.78 19.85
C LEU A 24 6.85 10.48 19.07
N LEU A 25 7.99 10.71 19.71
CA LEU A 25 9.18 11.28 19.06
C LEU A 25 9.72 10.37 17.97
N LEU A 26 9.82 9.06 18.23
CA LEU A 26 10.24 8.07 17.24
C LEU A 26 9.24 7.99 16.08
N PHE A 27 7.94 8.04 16.35
CA PHE A 27 6.90 8.07 15.32
C PHE A 27 7.07 9.29 14.41
N VAL A 28 7.23 10.48 14.97
CA VAL A 28 7.46 11.69 14.17
C VAL A 28 8.80 11.60 13.41
N ARG A 29 9.88 11.14 14.05
CA ARG A 29 11.21 11.02 13.44
C ARG A 29 11.25 10.01 12.28
N TYR A 30 10.65 8.84 12.45
CA TYR A 30 10.84 7.70 11.56
C TYR A 30 9.65 7.42 10.63
N ILE A 31 8.42 7.80 11.02
CA ILE A 31 7.22 7.62 10.20
C ILE A 31 6.85 8.92 9.48
N VAL A 32 6.92 10.07 10.15
CA VAL A 32 6.56 11.36 9.54
C VAL A 32 7.72 11.97 8.74
N PHE A 33 8.93 11.97 9.31
CA PHE A 33 10.14 12.57 8.70
C PHE A 33 11.14 11.53 8.22
N SER A 34 10.68 10.36 7.75
CA SER A 34 11.58 9.38 7.15
C SER A 34 12.38 10.05 6.03
N PRO A 35 13.71 10.25 6.18
CA PRO A 35 14.50 10.75 5.07
C PRO A 35 14.38 9.71 3.96
N SER A 36 13.93 10.15 2.78
CA SER A 36 14.05 9.34 1.58
C SER A 36 15.53 9.24 1.23
N ASP A 37 16.26 8.42 1.98
CA ASP A 37 17.57 7.95 1.54
C ASP A 37 17.37 7.44 0.13
N GLN A 38 18.23 7.88 -0.80
CA GLN A 38 18.16 7.47 -2.19
C GLN A 38 18.33 5.95 -2.22
N VAL A 39 17.20 5.26 -2.22
CA VAL A 39 17.15 3.82 -2.31
C VAL A 39 17.79 3.50 -3.65
N ASP A 40 18.98 2.89 -3.60
CA ASP A 40 19.65 2.38 -4.78
C ASP A 40 18.71 1.38 -5.45
N HIS A 41 17.92 1.88 -6.39
CA HIS A 41 16.81 1.19 -7.03
C HIS A 41 17.33 -0.04 -7.79
N ASP A 42 18.57 0.02 -8.27
CA ASP A 42 19.22 -1.09 -8.98
C ASP A 42 19.64 -2.19 -8.01
N ALA A 43 20.23 -1.83 -6.87
CA ALA A 43 20.56 -2.79 -5.83
C ALA A 43 19.28 -3.41 -5.18
N TRP A 44 18.20 -2.64 -5.07
CA TRP A 44 16.89 -3.16 -4.63
C TRP A 44 16.28 -4.11 -5.67
N ARG A 45 16.33 -3.75 -6.96
CA ARG A 45 15.79 -4.56 -8.06
C ARG A 45 16.54 -5.89 -8.18
N LYS A 46 17.87 -5.87 -8.06
CA LYS A 46 18.72 -7.08 -8.08
C LYS A 46 18.41 -8.00 -6.89
N ARG A 47 18.36 -7.45 -5.67
CA ARG A 47 17.96 -8.21 -4.47
C ARG A 47 16.56 -8.79 -4.57
N ARG A 48 15.62 -8.08 -5.21
CA ARG A 48 14.25 -8.58 -5.42
C ARG A 48 14.23 -9.73 -6.42
N LEU A 49 14.97 -9.64 -7.52
CA LEU A 49 15.08 -10.72 -8.51
C LEU A 49 15.73 -11.98 -7.93
N GLU A 50 16.81 -11.83 -7.17
CA GLU A 50 17.48 -12.95 -6.49
C GLU A 50 16.56 -13.61 -5.46
N ARG A 51 15.84 -12.81 -4.65
CA ARG A 51 14.83 -13.35 -3.73
C ARG A 51 13.72 -14.08 -4.46
N HIS A 52 13.20 -13.54 -5.57
CA HIS A 52 12.15 -14.22 -6.35
C HIS A 52 12.64 -15.53 -6.97
N ALA A 53 13.88 -15.59 -7.46
CA ALA A 53 14.47 -16.82 -8.00
C ALA A 53 14.65 -17.88 -6.89
N SER A 54 15.20 -17.50 -5.74
CA SER A 54 15.36 -18.38 -4.58
C SER A 54 14.01 -18.82 -3.99
N SER A 55 13.04 -17.91 -3.94
CA SER A 55 11.68 -18.19 -3.48
C SER A 55 10.95 -19.11 -4.45
N ALA A 56 11.08 -18.90 -5.77
CA ALA A 56 10.48 -19.76 -6.77
C ALA A 56 11.09 -21.16 -6.73
N ALA A 57 12.41 -21.29 -6.54
CA ALA A 57 13.07 -22.57 -6.34
C ALA A 57 12.63 -23.26 -5.03
N ALA A 58 12.49 -22.51 -3.93
CA ALA A 58 12.00 -23.01 -2.66
C ALA A 58 10.51 -23.41 -2.70
N ILE A 59 9.65 -22.64 -3.39
CA ILE A 59 8.24 -22.95 -3.62
C ILE A 59 8.12 -24.21 -4.48
N LYS A 60 8.93 -24.34 -5.54
CA LYS A 60 8.93 -25.53 -6.39
C LYS A 60 9.39 -26.77 -5.62
N ALA A 61 10.26 -26.62 -4.62
CA ALA A 61 10.68 -27.68 -3.71
C ALA A 61 9.68 -27.98 -2.58
N SER A 62 8.86 -27.00 -2.15
CA SER A 62 7.88 -27.14 -1.05
C SER A 62 6.44 -27.44 -1.51
N THR A 63 6.17 -27.44 -2.82
CA THR A 63 4.84 -27.73 -3.40
C THR A 63 4.47 -29.22 -3.37
N SER A 64 5.28 -30.11 -2.78
CA SER A 64 4.97 -31.55 -2.71
C SER A 64 4.13 -31.99 -1.51
N SER A 65 3.78 -31.10 -0.56
CA SER A 65 3.02 -31.53 0.64
C SER A 65 2.01 -30.54 1.23
N HIS A 66 1.93 -29.30 0.72
CA HIS A 66 0.93 -28.33 1.17
C HIS A 66 -0.24 -28.25 0.18
N THR A 67 -1.26 -29.08 0.40
CA THR A 67 -2.56 -28.89 -0.22
C THR A 67 -3.17 -27.60 0.36
N PRO A 68 -3.36 -26.53 -0.45
CA PRO A 68 -3.99 -25.33 0.05
C PRO A 68 -5.41 -25.67 0.52
N PRO A 69 -5.84 -25.14 1.68
CA PRO A 69 -7.18 -25.42 2.17
C PRO A 69 -8.21 -24.94 1.14
N PRO A 70 -9.31 -25.69 0.93
CA PRO A 70 -10.32 -25.29 -0.04
C PRO A 70 -10.89 -23.92 0.33
N PRO A 71 -11.17 -23.03 -0.64
CA PRO A 71 -11.64 -21.66 -0.37
C PRO A 71 -12.94 -21.62 0.46
N ALA A 72 -13.77 -22.67 0.38
CA ALA A 72 -14.95 -22.83 1.23
C ALA A 72 -14.61 -22.85 2.74
N SER A 73 -13.44 -23.38 3.12
CA SER A 73 -12.98 -23.39 4.51
C SER A 73 -12.52 -22.03 5.01
N LEU A 74 -12.11 -21.13 4.10
CA LEU A 74 -11.81 -19.73 4.45
C LEU A 74 -13.11 -19.01 4.80
N LEU A 75 -14.11 -19.13 3.93
CA LEU A 75 -15.42 -18.49 4.12
C LEU A 75 -16.13 -18.97 5.38
N SER A 76 -16.07 -20.28 5.69
CA SER A 76 -16.68 -20.80 6.92
C SER A 76 -15.95 -20.31 8.17
N LYS A 77 -14.62 -20.23 8.15
CA LYS A 77 -13.82 -19.69 9.26
C LYS A 77 -14.01 -18.19 9.45
N THR A 78 -14.25 -17.45 8.38
CA THR A 78 -14.57 -16.01 8.45
C THR A 78 -16.06 -15.75 8.65
N LYS A 79 -16.90 -16.80 8.74
CA LYS A 79 -18.36 -16.71 8.86
C LYS A 79 -19.01 -15.88 7.75
N TYR A 80 -18.40 -15.87 6.56
CA TYR A 80 -18.86 -15.08 5.41
C TYR A 80 -19.64 -15.96 4.43
N ASP A 81 -20.95 -15.76 4.35
CA ASP A 81 -21.81 -16.45 3.38
C ASP A 81 -22.08 -15.57 2.15
N MET A 82 -21.45 -15.90 1.02
CA MET A 82 -21.58 -15.13 -0.23
C MET A 82 -23.01 -15.02 -0.77
N SER A 83 -23.92 -15.93 -0.39
CA SER A 83 -25.30 -15.95 -0.90
C SER A 83 -26.22 -14.98 -0.15
N VAL A 84 -25.95 -14.75 1.13
CA VAL A 84 -26.81 -13.94 2.02
C VAL A 84 -26.15 -12.62 2.42
N HIS A 85 -24.82 -12.52 2.36
CA HIS A 85 -24.12 -11.33 2.85
C HIS A 85 -24.48 -10.07 2.06
N ALA A 86 -24.98 -9.07 2.78
CA ALA A 86 -25.21 -7.74 2.26
C ALA A 86 -23.86 -7.08 1.86
N PRO A 87 -23.87 -6.13 0.91
CA PRO A 87 -22.68 -5.34 0.63
C PRO A 87 -22.25 -4.56 1.86
N GLU A 88 -20.94 -4.45 2.05
CA GLU A 88 -20.33 -3.69 3.14
C GLU A 88 -19.98 -2.27 2.69
N SER A 89 -19.97 -1.34 3.65
CA SER A 89 -19.47 0.01 3.42
C SER A 89 -17.95 0.01 3.36
N ALA A 90 -17.42 0.90 2.51
CA ALA A 90 -15.98 1.10 2.36
C ALA A 90 -15.55 2.51 2.81
N ASP A 91 -16.35 3.17 3.67
CA ASP A 91 -16.17 4.59 4.01
C ASP A 91 -14.84 4.87 4.70
N TRP A 92 -14.42 4.00 5.63
CA TRP A 92 -13.12 4.12 6.29
C TRP A 92 -11.98 4.02 5.28
N LEU A 93 -12.12 3.14 4.27
CA LEU A 93 -11.12 2.95 3.22
C LEU A 93 -11.13 4.13 2.25
N ASN A 94 -12.30 4.72 1.96
CA ASN A 94 -12.41 5.92 1.15
C ASN A 94 -11.67 7.11 1.78
N VAL A 95 -11.77 7.28 3.10
CA VAL A 95 -11.02 8.32 3.82
C VAL A 95 -9.52 8.08 3.70
N LEU A 96 -9.06 6.84 3.94
CA LEU A 96 -7.65 6.49 3.84
C LEU A 96 -7.11 6.66 2.41
N LEU A 97 -7.86 6.19 1.41
CA LEU A 97 -7.49 6.35 -0.01
C LEU A 97 -7.48 7.83 -0.40
N GLY A 98 -8.44 8.61 0.10
CA GLY A 98 -8.46 10.06 -0.07
C GLY A 98 -7.20 10.72 0.51
N GLN A 99 -6.78 10.34 1.71
CA GLN A 99 -5.53 10.82 2.32
C GLN A 99 -4.31 10.46 1.48
N VAL A 100 -4.24 9.23 0.97
CA VAL A 100 -3.14 8.80 0.08
C VAL A 100 -3.10 9.63 -1.20
N VAL A 101 -4.24 9.76 -1.89
CA VAL A 101 -4.33 10.55 -3.13
C VAL A 101 -4.00 12.03 -2.86
N GLN A 102 -4.48 12.60 -1.76
CA GLN A 102 -4.18 13.97 -1.38
C GLN A 102 -2.70 14.17 -1.05
N GLY A 103 -2.07 13.19 -0.37
CA GLY A 103 -0.64 13.19 -0.10
C GLY A 103 0.18 13.24 -1.39
N TYR A 104 -0.15 12.38 -2.37
CA TYR A 104 0.48 12.41 -3.69
C TYR A 104 0.27 13.74 -4.42
N ARG A 105 -0.93 14.33 -4.36
CA ARG A 105 -1.19 15.65 -4.97
C ARG A 105 -0.30 16.73 -4.34
N ASN A 106 -0.22 16.76 -3.01
CA ASN A 106 0.60 17.72 -2.30
C ASN A 106 2.09 17.54 -2.59
N ASP A 107 2.56 16.29 -2.61
CA ASP A 107 3.94 15.97 -2.97
C ASP A 107 4.26 16.42 -4.40
N LEU A 108 3.34 16.19 -5.34
CA LEU A 108 3.53 16.67 -6.71
C LEU A 108 3.57 18.20 -6.79
N LEU A 109 2.78 18.91 -5.99
CA LEU A 109 2.73 20.37 -6.04
C LEU A 109 3.80 21.03 -5.16
N SER A 110 4.53 20.27 -4.35
CA SER A 110 5.47 20.79 -3.35
C SER A 110 6.69 21.50 -3.96
N ASP A 111 7.21 20.97 -5.06
CA ASP A 111 8.36 21.51 -5.78
C ASP A 111 7.88 22.23 -7.04
N GLY A 112 7.74 23.55 -7.00
CA GLY A 112 7.38 24.37 -8.16
C GLY A 112 5.89 24.34 -8.58
N GLY A 113 4.99 23.85 -7.73
CA GLY A 113 3.55 23.86 -8.01
C GLY A 113 3.17 23.02 -9.24
N GLU A 114 2.25 23.52 -10.06
CA GLU A 114 1.82 22.82 -11.27
C GLU A 114 2.94 22.66 -12.30
N GLU A 115 3.88 23.61 -12.38
CA GLU A 115 4.98 23.55 -13.34
C GLU A 115 5.97 22.43 -12.98
N GLY A 116 6.32 22.28 -11.70
CA GLY A 116 7.14 21.15 -11.29
C GLY A 116 6.42 19.81 -11.42
N ALA A 117 5.08 19.79 -11.26
CA ALA A 117 4.28 18.61 -11.58
C ALA A 117 4.34 18.22 -13.06
N LYS A 118 4.26 19.19 -13.98
CA LYS A 118 4.46 18.96 -15.41
C LYS A 118 5.83 18.36 -15.69
N LEU A 119 6.90 18.96 -15.15
CA LEU A 119 8.27 18.49 -15.38
C LEU A 119 8.50 17.04 -14.89
N ARG A 120 7.90 16.64 -13.76
CA ARG A 120 8.01 15.26 -13.28
C ARG A 120 7.27 14.26 -14.16
N VAL A 121 6.07 14.62 -14.65
CA VAL A 121 5.32 13.78 -15.60
C VAL A 121 6.05 13.71 -16.94
N GLU A 122 6.57 14.83 -17.43
CA GLU A 122 7.35 14.91 -18.67
C GLU A 122 8.60 14.03 -18.62
N ARG A 123 9.32 14.05 -17.50
CA ARG A 123 10.46 13.15 -17.26
C ARG A 123 10.07 11.69 -17.28
N TRP A 124 8.88 11.34 -16.79
CA TRP A 124 8.36 9.97 -16.80
C TRP A 124 7.97 9.53 -18.21
N LEU A 125 7.36 10.42 -19.01
CA LEU A 125 6.99 10.19 -20.40
C LEU A 125 8.19 10.09 -21.34
N ASN A 126 9.30 10.76 -21.00
CA ASN A 126 10.55 10.78 -21.78
C ASN A 126 11.69 10.07 -21.03
N PRO A 127 11.63 8.74 -20.86
CA PRO A 127 12.67 7.99 -20.15
C PRO A 127 14.00 7.99 -20.93
N LYS A 128 15.10 8.27 -20.22
CA LYS A 128 16.46 8.29 -20.80
C LYS A 128 16.78 6.96 -21.49
N GLY A 129 17.25 7.02 -22.72
CA GLY A 129 17.72 5.85 -23.48
C GLY A 129 16.64 4.97 -24.10
N LYS A 130 15.36 5.36 -24.03
CA LYS A 130 14.24 4.65 -24.67
C LYS A 130 13.41 5.52 -25.61
N GLN A 131 13.98 6.63 -26.07
CA GLN A 131 13.29 7.51 -26.98
C GLN A 131 13.22 6.89 -28.39
N LEU A 132 12.04 6.97 -29.01
CA LEU A 132 11.82 6.51 -30.37
C LEU A 132 12.40 7.53 -31.35
N SER A 133 13.10 7.09 -32.40
CA SER A 133 13.81 7.98 -33.33
C SER A 133 12.89 8.87 -34.18
N TRP A 134 11.60 8.52 -34.28
CA TRP A 134 10.59 9.27 -35.05
C TRP A 134 9.71 10.16 -34.17
N LEU A 135 9.81 10.05 -32.84
CA LEU A 135 8.97 10.78 -31.89
C LEU A 135 9.82 11.80 -31.13
N ASP A 136 9.52 13.07 -31.36
CA ASP A 136 10.09 14.16 -30.58
C ASP A 136 9.71 14.04 -29.10
N PRO A 137 10.49 14.67 -28.19
CA PRO A 137 10.17 14.65 -26.77
C PRO A 137 8.73 15.11 -26.51
N ILE A 138 8.02 14.37 -25.66
CA ILE A 138 6.64 14.68 -25.31
C ILE A 138 6.64 15.82 -24.29
N GLU A 139 6.20 17.01 -24.69
CA GLU A 139 6.06 18.15 -23.79
C GLU A 139 4.68 18.16 -23.11
N VAL A 140 4.66 18.34 -21.78
CA VAL A 140 3.41 18.44 -21.02
C VAL A 140 2.98 19.90 -20.97
N THR A 141 1.90 20.25 -21.67
CA THR A 141 1.42 21.66 -21.72
C THR A 141 0.59 22.05 -20.51
N LYS A 142 -0.28 21.16 -20.02
CA LYS A 142 -1.13 21.35 -18.84
C LYS A 142 -1.32 20.05 -18.08
N ILE A 143 -1.42 20.15 -16.75
CA ILE A 143 -1.75 19.04 -15.87
C ILE A 143 -2.90 19.44 -14.96
N SER A 144 -3.86 18.54 -14.76
CA SER A 144 -4.91 18.71 -13.77
C SER A 144 -4.99 17.45 -12.92
N LEU A 145 -4.73 17.60 -11.62
CA LEU A 145 -4.77 16.49 -10.67
C LEU A 145 -6.18 16.22 -10.13
N GLY A 146 -7.14 17.10 -10.46
CA GLY A 146 -8.51 17.08 -9.96
C GLY A 146 -8.62 17.39 -8.45
N SER A 147 -9.86 17.49 -7.97
CA SER A 147 -10.17 17.76 -6.56
C SER A 147 -11.02 16.65 -5.91
N SER A 148 -11.60 15.76 -6.70
CA SER A 148 -12.40 14.64 -6.20
C SER A 148 -11.52 13.44 -5.80
N PHE A 149 -12.12 12.51 -5.08
CA PHE A 149 -11.49 11.26 -4.67
C PHE A 149 -12.29 10.07 -5.22
N PRO A 150 -11.62 8.96 -5.57
CA PRO A 150 -12.33 7.73 -5.93
C PRO A 150 -13.10 7.21 -4.72
N LEU A 151 -14.37 6.82 -4.93
CA LEU A 151 -15.22 6.27 -3.89
C LEU A 151 -15.50 4.79 -4.17
N LEU A 152 -15.13 3.95 -3.23
CA LEU A 152 -15.49 2.54 -3.18
C LEU A 152 -16.82 2.39 -2.46
N SER A 153 -17.67 1.53 -2.99
CA SER A 153 -18.96 1.21 -2.39
C SER A 153 -19.34 -0.22 -2.74
N ASN A 154 -20.35 -0.75 -2.05
CA ASN A 154 -20.88 -2.08 -2.31
C ASN A 154 -19.83 -3.20 -2.26
N ALA A 155 -18.93 -3.16 -1.28
CA ALA A 155 -17.86 -4.16 -1.16
C ALA A 155 -18.46 -5.54 -0.90
N ARG A 156 -18.09 -6.54 -1.72
CA ARG A 156 -18.58 -7.91 -1.62
C ARG A 156 -17.52 -8.91 -2.08
N ILE A 157 -17.46 -10.06 -1.43
CA ILE A 157 -16.63 -11.18 -1.87
C ILE A 157 -17.38 -11.96 -2.96
N ARG A 158 -16.69 -12.26 -4.07
CA ARG A 158 -17.19 -13.08 -5.18
C ARG A 158 -16.12 -14.11 -5.56
N PRO A 159 -16.50 -15.34 -5.93
CA PRO A 159 -15.58 -16.26 -6.58
C PRO A 159 -15.10 -15.65 -7.90
N ALA A 160 -13.81 -15.77 -8.19
CA ALA A 160 -13.31 -15.54 -9.54
C ALA A 160 -13.78 -16.70 -10.44
N ASP A 161 -14.14 -16.41 -11.69
CA ASP A 161 -14.39 -17.48 -12.67
C ASP A 161 -13.08 -18.23 -13.02
N GLY A 162 -13.17 -19.32 -13.78
CA GLY A 162 -12.01 -20.13 -14.16
C GLY A 162 -10.91 -19.39 -14.94
N HIS A 163 -11.18 -18.15 -15.37
CA HIS A 163 -10.22 -17.27 -16.04
C HIS A 163 -9.76 -16.09 -15.15
N GLY A 164 -10.12 -16.07 -13.87
CA GLY A 164 -9.74 -15.03 -12.92
C GLY A 164 -10.53 -13.72 -13.09
N ARG A 165 -11.60 -13.71 -13.90
CA ARG A 165 -12.48 -12.55 -14.07
C ARG A 165 -13.59 -12.60 -13.03
N LEU A 166 -14.06 -11.42 -12.62
CA LEU A 166 -15.23 -11.31 -11.76
C LEU A 166 -16.44 -11.85 -12.55
N ALA A 167 -17.05 -12.93 -12.08
CA ALA A 167 -18.24 -13.50 -12.72
C ALA A 167 -19.38 -12.47 -12.67
N SER A 168 -19.63 -11.77 -13.78
CA SER A 168 -20.75 -10.85 -13.89
C SER A 168 -22.03 -11.67 -13.97
N ARG A 169 -22.85 -11.61 -12.92
CA ARG A 169 -24.17 -12.22 -12.89
C ARG A 169 -25.07 -11.49 -13.91
N TYR A 170 -25.22 -12.04 -15.10
CA TYR A 170 -26.37 -11.74 -15.94
C TYR A 170 -27.59 -12.40 -15.28
N GLN A 171 -28.41 -11.61 -14.57
CA GLN A 171 -29.78 -12.02 -14.27
C GLN A 171 -30.61 -11.75 -15.52
N ALA A 172 -30.89 -12.79 -16.30
CA ALA A 172 -32.05 -12.80 -17.18
C ALA A 172 -33.23 -13.34 -16.36
N THR A 173 -34.25 -12.48 -16.24
CA THR A 173 -35.65 -12.69 -15.81
C THR A 173 -35.90 -13.38 -14.47
#